data_AF-A0A0P9DAM9-F1
#
_entry.id   AF-A0A0P9DAM9-F1
#
_cell.length_a   1.000
_cell.length_b   1.000
_cell.length_c   1.000
_cell.angle_alpha   90.00
_cell.angle_beta   90.00
_cell.angle_gamma   90.00
#
_symmetry.space_group_name_H-M   'P 1'
#
loop_
_entity.id
_entity.type
_entity.pdbx_description
1 polymer ?
#
loop_
_entity_poly.entity_id
_entity_poly.type
_entity_poly.pdbx_seq_one_letter_code
_entity_poly.pdbx_strand_id
1 'polypeptide(L)'
;LKLGKLDDTKHAIPGLSENNTKLLDIIYKALDKTLIATKKIYVLFDDFGELTLRDAETMALDFSLGDTSLVYDYKQKRSLDNASNKIKIVRDNKESGKRELYIVQDSRTIAKWGLLQHYQTVDEKVSVEKVKEMLDNLIQLKNREQRSFSIDALGDIRVRAGCYVSINMEELGLNQRFLVNECTHKFDGGVDHTMSLELIDIRIGER
;
A
#
# COMPACT_ATOMS: atom_id res chain seq x y z
N LEU A 1 20.09 17.66 -5.58
CA LEU A 1 18.82 17.22 -4.97
C LEU A 1 18.68 17.91 -3.62
N LYS A 2 17.53 18.47 -3.31
CA LYS A 2 17.23 18.99 -1.97
C LYS A 2 16.37 17.97 -1.23
N LEU A 3 16.60 17.84 0.08
CA LEU A 3 15.76 17.02 0.93
C LEU A 3 14.66 17.90 1.51
N GLY A 4 13.41 17.47 1.34
CA GLY A 4 12.25 18.06 1.98
C GLY A 4 11.99 17.41 3.33
N LYS A 5 10.71 17.33 3.71
CA LYS A 5 10.31 16.66 4.96
C LYS A 5 10.48 15.14 4.84
N LEU A 6 11.19 14.55 5.81
CA LEU A 6 11.32 13.09 5.94
C LEU A 6 10.71 12.66 7.26
N ASP A 7 9.51 12.09 7.21
CA ASP A 7 8.85 11.56 8.40
C ASP A 7 9.60 10.32 8.92
N ASP A 8 9.77 10.24 10.24
CA ASP A 8 10.43 9.10 10.90
C ASP A 8 9.52 7.86 10.84
N THR A 9 9.97 6.84 10.11
CA THR A 9 9.19 5.62 9.86
C THR A 9 9.00 4.72 11.08
N LYS A 10 9.72 5.00 12.19
CA LYS A 10 9.71 4.22 13.44
C LYS A 10 10.14 2.76 13.28
N HIS A 11 10.62 2.36 12.11
CA HIS A 11 11.11 1.02 11.83
C HIS A 11 12.54 1.06 11.29
N ALA A 12 13.47 0.51 12.06
CA ALA A 12 14.85 0.34 11.64
C ALA A 12 14.97 -0.92 10.77
N ILE A 13 15.31 -0.74 9.49
CA ILE A 13 15.54 -1.83 8.55
C ILE A 13 16.98 -2.34 8.76
N PRO A 14 17.19 -3.62 9.08
CA PRO A 14 18.52 -4.23 9.09
C PRO A 14 19.15 -4.06 7.70
N GLY A 15 20.40 -3.61 7.65
CA GLY A 15 21.07 -3.09 6.44
C GLY A 15 20.61 -3.70 5.12
N LEU A 16 20.14 -2.84 4.21
CA LEU A 16 19.65 -3.23 2.89
C LEU A 16 20.76 -2.99 1.86
N SER A 17 21.40 -4.07 1.41
CA SER A 17 22.42 -4.03 0.36
C SER A 17 21.92 -4.79 -0.86
N GLU A 18 21.93 -4.13 -2.01
CA GLU A 18 21.42 -4.67 -3.27
C GLU A 18 22.45 -4.40 -4.37
N ASN A 19 22.83 -5.43 -5.12
CA ASN A 19 23.78 -5.29 -6.22
C ASN A 19 23.04 -4.96 -7.52
N ASN A 20 23.57 -4.01 -8.29
CA ASN A 20 23.06 -3.64 -9.61
C ASN A 20 21.55 -3.28 -9.63
N THR A 21 21.05 -2.66 -8.56
CA THR A 21 19.63 -2.29 -8.39
C THR A 21 19.51 -0.77 -8.38
N LYS A 22 18.45 -0.23 -9.01
CA LYS A 22 18.25 1.23 -9.03
C LYS A 22 17.96 1.73 -7.63
N LEU A 23 18.44 2.94 -7.29
CA LEU A 23 18.21 3.55 -5.98
C LEU A 23 16.72 3.62 -5.62
N LEU A 24 15.86 3.96 -6.58
CA LEU A 24 14.41 4.03 -6.36
C LEU A 24 13.81 2.66 -5.99
N ASP A 25 14.27 1.58 -6.62
CA ASP A 25 13.85 0.22 -6.30
C ASP A 25 14.29 -0.17 -4.87
N ILE A 26 15.49 0.25 -4.45
CA ILE A 26 15.98 0.05 -3.08
C ILE A 26 15.08 0.79 -2.08
N ILE A 27 14.69 2.03 -2.40
CA ILE A 27 13.80 2.82 -1.55
C ILE A 27 12.42 2.16 -1.46
N TYR A 28 11.82 1.75 -2.57
CA TYR A 28 10.52 1.06 -2.55
C TYR A 28 10.57 -0.26 -1.79
N LYS A 29 11.63 -1.05 -1.93
CA LYS A 29 11.86 -2.24 -1.08
C LYS A 29 11.93 -1.88 0.41
N ALA A 30 12.54 -0.75 0.76
CA ALA A 30 12.59 -0.29 2.14
C ALA A 30 11.21 0.14 2.67
N LEU A 31 10.40 0.81 1.83
CA LEU A 31 9.02 1.15 2.16
C LEU A 31 8.14 -0.09 2.30
N ASP A 32 8.30 -1.10 1.46
CA ASP A 32 7.60 -2.38 1.58
C ASP A 32 7.93 -3.09 2.90
N LYS A 33 9.21 -3.13 3.28
CA LYS A 33 9.61 -3.68 4.60
C LYS A 33 8.97 -2.91 5.74
N THR A 34 8.95 -1.58 5.64
CA THR A 34 8.31 -0.71 6.63
C THR A 34 6.81 -0.97 6.72
N LEU A 35 6.12 -1.11 5.58
CA LEU A 35 4.69 -1.45 5.53
C LEU A 35 4.42 -2.81 6.17
N ILE A 36 5.23 -3.83 5.87
CA ILE A 36 5.07 -5.18 6.45
C ILE A 36 5.29 -5.13 7.97
N ALA A 37 6.22 -4.34 8.46
CA ALA A 37 6.55 -4.27 9.88
C ALA A 37 5.57 -3.40 10.69
N THR A 38 5.15 -2.25 10.13
CA THR A 38 4.41 -1.22 10.87
C THR A 38 2.94 -1.12 10.49
N LYS A 39 2.56 -1.72 9.35
CA LYS A 39 1.23 -1.57 8.72
C LYS A 39 0.89 -0.13 8.30
N LYS A 40 1.87 0.78 8.31
CA LYS A 40 1.73 2.17 7.86
C LYS A 40 2.27 2.34 6.45
N ILE A 41 1.60 3.20 5.68
CA ILE A 41 2.03 3.56 4.32
C ILE A 41 2.80 4.86 4.39
N TYR A 42 4.01 4.82 3.85
CA TYR A 42 4.82 6.01 3.63
C TYR A 42 4.98 6.23 2.14
N VAL A 43 4.90 7.50 1.73
CA VAL A 43 4.92 7.90 0.33
C VAL A 43 6.13 8.78 0.08
N LEU A 44 6.97 8.35 -0.86
CA LEU A 44 8.09 9.13 -1.37
C LEU A 44 7.64 9.88 -2.62
N PHE A 45 7.82 11.20 -2.64
CA PHE A 45 7.49 12.02 -3.80
C PHE A 45 8.38 13.27 -3.89
N ASP A 46 8.36 13.92 -5.05
CA ASP A 46 8.97 15.24 -5.23
C ASP A 46 7.95 16.33 -4.89
N ASP A 47 8.31 17.20 -3.96
CA ASP A 47 7.52 18.37 -3.59
C ASP A 47 8.25 19.62 -4.08
N PHE A 48 7.95 20.03 -5.32
CA PHE A 48 8.54 21.20 -5.97
C PHE A 48 10.09 21.22 -5.96
N GLY A 49 10.71 20.07 -6.27
CA GLY A 49 12.17 19.90 -6.32
C GLY A 49 12.81 19.44 -5.00
N GLU A 50 12.00 19.18 -3.98
CA GLU A 50 12.43 18.59 -2.71
C GLU A 50 11.96 17.14 -2.58
N LEU A 51 12.90 16.21 -2.41
CA LEU A 51 12.57 14.81 -2.19
C LEU A 51 12.02 14.63 -0.77
N THR A 52 10.77 14.20 -0.68
CA THR A 52 9.96 14.19 0.54
C THR A 52 9.42 12.79 0.82
N LEU A 53 9.41 12.39 2.10
CA LEU A 53 8.84 11.14 2.58
C LEU A 53 7.82 11.46 3.68
N ARG A 54 6.57 11.03 3.50
CA ARG A 54 5.47 11.33 4.45
C ARG A 54 4.71 10.08 4.86
N ASP A 55 4.21 10.05 6.08
CA ASP A 55 3.16 9.10 6.49
C ASP A 55 1.85 9.50 5.79
N ALA A 56 1.29 8.59 5.01
CA ALA A 56 0.05 8.80 4.26
C ALA A 56 -1.11 9.20 5.17
N GLU A 57 -1.18 8.69 6.41
CA GLU A 57 -2.21 9.05 7.38
C GLU A 57 -2.16 10.55 7.73
N THR A 58 -0.97 11.12 7.80
CA THR A 58 -0.78 12.58 8.08
C THR A 58 -1.10 13.46 6.87
N MET A 59 -1.24 12.85 5.69
CA MET A 59 -1.66 13.51 4.46
C MET A 59 -3.16 13.39 4.22
N ALA A 60 -3.93 12.80 5.15
CA ALA A 60 -5.38 12.70 5.03
C ALA A 60 -6.03 14.09 4.90
N LEU A 61 -6.94 14.22 3.94
CA LEU A 61 -7.65 15.47 3.68
C LEU A 61 -8.96 15.52 4.48
N ASP A 62 -9.28 16.71 4.97
CA ASP A 62 -10.47 16.98 5.78
C ASP A 62 -11.66 17.38 4.90
N PHE A 63 -12.01 16.51 3.94
CA PHE A 63 -13.25 16.62 3.16
C PHE A 63 -13.67 15.24 2.64
N SER A 64 -14.90 15.16 2.14
CA SER A 64 -15.48 13.94 1.56
C SER A 64 -15.93 14.11 0.11
N LEU A 65 -15.68 13.08 -0.69
CA LEU A 65 -16.23 12.92 -2.04
C LEU A 65 -17.40 11.93 -1.96
N GLY A 66 -18.52 12.21 -2.62
CA GLY A 66 -19.72 11.42 -2.39
C GLY A 66 -20.98 11.85 -3.12
N ASP A 67 -22.11 11.21 -2.77
CA ASP A 67 -23.42 11.34 -3.44
C ASP A 67 -23.93 12.79 -3.54
N THR A 68 -23.52 13.65 -2.62
CA THR A 68 -23.89 15.07 -2.57
C THR A 68 -22.73 16.01 -2.89
N SER A 69 -21.56 15.49 -3.31
CA SER A 69 -20.30 16.24 -3.34
C SER A 69 -19.34 15.76 -4.44
N LEU A 70 -19.11 16.65 -5.41
CA LEU A 70 -18.03 16.67 -6.39
C LEU A 70 -17.96 15.49 -7.38
N VAL A 71 -18.48 14.29 -7.05
CA VAL A 71 -18.42 13.08 -7.88
C VAL A 71 -19.54 13.07 -8.92
N TYR A 72 -19.20 12.72 -10.17
CA TYR A 72 -20.18 12.59 -11.25
C TYR A 72 -20.09 11.29 -12.06
N ASP A 73 -19.03 10.50 -11.91
CA ASP A 73 -18.95 9.13 -12.45
C ASP A 73 -18.09 8.24 -11.53
N TYR A 74 -18.38 6.93 -11.52
CA TYR A 74 -17.58 5.96 -10.78
C TYR A 74 -17.53 4.58 -11.45
N LYS A 75 -16.41 3.87 -11.21
CA LYS A 75 -16.23 2.46 -11.61
C LYS A 75 -15.60 1.67 -10.50
N GLN A 76 -16.11 0.47 -10.24
CA GLN A 76 -15.53 -0.46 -9.27
C GLN A 76 -14.86 -1.65 -9.98
N LYS A 77 -13.65 -1.98 -9.55
CA LYS A 77 -12.92 -3.19 -9.99
C LYS A 77 -12.51 -4.03 -8.79
N ARG A 78 -12.58 -5.35 -8.95
CA ARG A 78 -11.99 -6.32 -8.02
C ARG A 78 -10.90 -7.12 -8.73
N SER A 79 -9.78 -7.37 -8.07
CA SER A 79 -8.68 -8.17 -8.60
C SER A 79 -8.08 -9.08 -7.51
N LEU A 80 -7.58 -10.24 -7.96
CA LEU A 80 -6.80 -11.19 -7.17
C LEU A 80 -5.32 -11.22 -7.58
N ASP A 81 -4.89 -10.38 -8.54
CA ASP A 81 -3.56 -10.46 -9.16
C ASP A 81 -2.42 -10.37 -8.13
N ASN A 82 -2.61 -9.58 -7.08
CA ASN A 82 -1.64 -9.40 -6.00
C ASN A 82 -2.04 -10.10 -4.70
N ALA A 83 -3.12 -10.88 -4.70
CA ALA A 83 -3.60 -11.58 -3.53
C ALA A 83 -2.76 -12.84 -3.27
N SER A 84 -2.59 -13.21 -2.00
CA SER A 84 -1.93 -14.45 -1.62
C SER A 84 -2.55 -15.01 -0.35
N ASN A 85 -3.01 -16.26 -0.43
CA ASN A 85 -3.64 -17.00 0.67
C ASN A 85 -2.70 -18.06 1.27
N LYS A 86 -1.47 -18.15 0.77
CA LYS A 86 -0.36 -18.89 1.36
C LYS A 86 0.90 -18.05 1.33
N ILE A 87 1.54 -17.85 2.48
CA ILE A 87 2.83 -17.18 2.60
C ILE A 87 3.89 -18.21 2.95
N LYS A 88 4.99 -18.20 2.21
CA LYS A 88 6.15 -19.08 2.39
C LYS A 88 7.40 -18.23 2.59
N ILE A 89 7.97 -18.30 3.80
CA ILE A 89 9.26 -17.67 4.12
C ILE A 89 10.33 -18.73 4.24
N VAL A 90 11.46 -18.49 3.60
CA VAL A 90 12.64 -19.36 3.68
C VAL A 90 13.78 -18.62 4.37
N ARG A 91 14.43 -19.27 5.33
CA ARG A 91 15.65 -18.79 5.97
C ARG A 91 16.78 -19.76 5.65
N ASP A 92 17.79 -19.29 4.92
CA ASP A 92 18.97 -20.07 4.56
C ASP A 92 20.03 -19.89 5.65
N ASN A 93 20.22 -20.88 6.52
CA ASN A 93 21.24 -20.83 7.56
C ASN A 93 22.56 -21.41 7.01
N LYS A 94 23.56 -20.55 6.79
CA LYS A 94 24.84 -20.98 6.20
C LYS A 94 25.71 -21.78 7.16
N GLU A 95 25.59 -21.54 8.47
CA GLU A 95 26.36 -22.26 9.50
C GLU A 95 25.97 -23.73 9.60
N SER A 96 24.67 -24.01 9.57
CA SER A 96 24.14 -25.38 9.63
C SER A 96 23.96 -26.02 8.25
N GLY A 97 24.07 -25.22 7.17
CA GLY A 97 23.76 -25.63 5.79
C GLY A 97 22.29 -26.01 5.57
N LYS A 98 21.40 -25.72 6.53
CA LYS A 98 19.99 -26.08 6.47
C LYS A 98 19.15 -24.93 5.97
N ARG A 99 18.20 -25.26 5.09
CA ARG A 99 17.13 -24.38 4.64
C ARG A 99 15.92 -24.60 5.54
N GLU A 100 15.58 -23.58 6.32
CA GLU A 100 14.40 -23.60 7.16
C GLU A 100 13.20 -22.99 6.43
N LEU A 101 12.04 -23.60 6.62
CA LEU A 101 10.83 -23.29 5.90
C LEU A 101 9.70 -22.96 6.87
N TYR A 102 9.13 -21.77 6.71
CA TYR A 102 8.01 -21.29 7.49
C TYR A 102 6.82 -20.98 6.57
N ILE A 103 5.63 -21.47 6.94
CA ILE A 103 4.43 -21.38 6.11
C ILE A 103 3.23 -20.97 6.97
N VAL A 104 2.43 -20.03 6.46
CA VAL A 104 1.06 -19.77 6.92
C VAL A 104 0.12 -19.82 5.73
N GLN A 105 -1.10 -20.30 5.92
CA GLN A 105 -2.11 -20.39 4.86
C GLN A 105 -3.53 -20.29 5.41
N ASP A 106 -4.47 -19.84 4.58
CA ASP A 106 -5.90 -19.79 4.90
C ASP A 106 -6.69 -20.74 4.00
N SER A 107 -7.14 -21.85 4.56
CA SER A 107 -7.93 -22.86 3.85
C SER A 107 -9.28 -22.34 3.35
N ARG A 108 -9.88 -21.33 4.01
CA ARG A 108 -11.19 -20.79 3.63
C ARG A 108 -11.09 -19.98 2.35
N THR A 109 -10.05 -19.15 2.21
CA THR A 109 -9.85 -18.37 0.97
C THR A 109 -9.21 -19.20 -0.13
N ILE A 110 -8.41 -20.23 0.19
CA ILE A 110 -7.96 -21.25 -0.78
C ILE A 110 -9.17 -21.95 -1.42
N ALA A 111 -10.17 -22.33 -0.62
CA ALA A 111 -11.38 -22.95 -1.14
C ALA A 111 -12.20 -22.02 -2.06
N LYS A 112 -12.06 -20.69 -1.92
CA LYS A 112 -12.80 -19.69 -2.71
C LYS A 112 -12.08 -19.28 -4.00
N TRP A 113 -10.77 -19.05 -3.93
CA TRP A 113 -9.98 -18.44 -5.02
C TRP A 113 -8.93 -19.38 -5.62
N GLY A 114 -8.77 -20.60 -5.09
CA GLY A 114 -7.63 -21.48 -5.40
C GLY A 114 -6.36 -21.10 -4.64
N LEU A 115 -5.27 -21.83 -4.83
CA LEU A 115 -4.01 -21.60 -4.12
C LEU A 115 -3.21 -20.45 -4.74
N LEU A 116 -3.01 -19.38 -3.98
CA LEU A 116 -2.21 -18.21 -4.36
C LEU A 116 -1.04 -18.06 -3.36
N GLN A 117 0.19 -18.28 -3.81
CA GLN A 117 1.36 -18.36 -2.95
C GLN A 117 2.30 -17.17 -3.10
N HIS A 118 2.62 -16.50 -1.99
CA HIS A 118 3.74 -15.58 -1.89
C HIS A 118 4.97 -16.30 -1.35
N TYR A 119 6.12 -16.09 -1.99
CA TYR A 119 7.40 -16.66 -1.59
C TYR A 119 8.41 -15.55 -1.32
N GLN A 120 9.11 -15.62 -0.19
CA GLN A 120 10.23 -14.73 0.10
C GLN A 120 11.34 -15.45 0.88
N THR A 121 12.57 -14.98 0.72
CA THR A 121 13.73 -15.41 1.50
C THR A 121 14.13 -14.30 2.47
N VAL A 122 14.54 -14.67 3.68
CA VAL A 122 15.07 -13.75 4.70
C VAL A 122 16.52 -14.05 5.02
N ASP A 123 17.23 -13.05 5.53
CA ASP A 123 18.61 -13.18 5.98
C ASP A 123 18.71 -14.17 7.16
N GLU A 124 19.84 -14.87 7.25
CA GLU A 124 20.09 -15.88 8.30
C GLU A 124 20.05 -15.30 9.72
N LYS A 125 20.37 -14.02 9.86
CA LYS A 125 20.40 -13.30 11.16
C LYS A 125 19.01 -12.93 11.68
N VAL A 126 17.95 -13.11 10.87
CA VAL A 126 16.58 -12.82 11.31
C VAL A 126 16.12 -13.90 12.30
N SER A 127 15.65 -13.47 13.48
CA SER A 127 15.17 -14.39 14.52
C SER A 127 13.89 -15.11 14.09
N VAL A 128 13.66 -16.30 14.64
CA VAL A 128 12.48 -17.13 14.33
C VAL A 128 11.18 -16.40 14.69
N GLU A 129 11.18 -15.64 15.78
CA GLU A 129 10.05 -14.84 16.24
C GLU A 129 9.71 -13.75 15.22
N LYS A 130 10.74 -13.08 14.67
CA LYS A 130 10.56 -12.06 13.63
C LYS A 130 10.02 -12.67 12.33
N VAL A 131 10.45 -13.87 11.97
CA VAL A 131 9.90 -14.60 10.81
C VAL A 131 8.41 -14.92 11.01
N LYS A 132 8.00 -15.33 12.21
CA LYS A 132 6.58 -15.57 12.52
C LYS A 132 5.75 -14.29 12.43
N GLU A 133 6.24 -13.19 13.01
CA GLU A 133 5.61 -11.87 12.91
C GLU A 133 5.43 -11.45 11.44
N MET A 134 6.44 -11.66 10.59
CA MET A 134 6.35 -11.37 9.16
C MET A 134 5.32 -12.24 8.44
N LEU A 135 5.18 -13.53 8.79
CA LEU A 135 4.12 -14.39 8.22
C LEU A 135 2.74 -13.84 8.52
N ASP A 136 2.50 -13.50 9.79
CA ASP A 136 1.21 -13.00 10.28
C ASP A 136 0.87 -11.65 9.63
N ASN A 137 1.84 -10.74 9.52
CA ASN A 137 1.63 -9.46 8.85
C ASN A 137 1.39 -9.64 7.34
N LEU A 138 2.15 -10.51 6.67
CA LEU A 138 2.00 -10.73 5.23
C LEU A 138 0.67 -11.38 4.88
N ILE A 139 0.22 -12.37 5.64
CA ILE A 139 -1.08 -13.01 5.35
C ILE A 139 -2.22 -12.00 5.57
N GLN A 140 -2.14 -11.15 6.60
CA GLN A 140 -3.13 -10.08 6.81
C GLN A 140 -3.14 -9.06 5.68
N LEU A 141 -1.97 -8.70 5.14
CA LEU A 141 -1.85 -7.72 4.06
C LEU A 141 -2.26 -8.28 2.68
N LYS A 142 -1.96 -9.56 2.40
CA LYS A 142 -2.11 -10.17 1.08
C LYS A 142 -3.34 -11.06 0.90
N ASN A 143 -3.92 -11.62 1.96
CA ASN A 143 -5.09 -12.50 1.86
C ASN A 143 -6.40 -11.71 1.72
N ARG A 144 -6.50 -10.87 0.69
CA ARG A 144 -7.68 -10.06 0.40
C ARG A 144 -7.80 -9.80 -1.10
N GLU A 145 -9.04 -9.76 -1.58
CA GLU A 145 -9.36 -9.18 -2.89
C GLU A 145 -8.99 -7.70 -2.88
N GLN A 146 -8.19 -7.25 -3.85
CA GLN A 146 -7.95 -5.84 -4.06
C GLN A 146 -9.21 -5.22 -4.68
N ARG A 147 -9.69 -4.14 -4.06
CA ARG A 147 -10.79 -3.35 -4.59
C ARG A 147 -10.23 -1.99 -4.97
N SER A 148 -10.31 -1.66 -6.26
CA SER A 148 -10.04 -0.31 -6.73
C SER A 148 -11.34 0.36 -7.16
N PHE A 149 -11.39 1.67 -6.97
CA PHE A 149 -12.54 2.49 -7.25
C PHE A 149 -12.06 3.73 -8.01
N SER A 150 -12.54 3.90 -9.24
CA SER A 150 -12.24 5.08 -10.04
C SER A 150 -13.36 6.09 -9.87
N ILE A 151 -13.01 7.35 -9.61
CA ILE A 151 -13.97 8.45 -9.42
C ILE A 151 -13.56 9.62 -10.30
N ASP A 152 -14.51 10.16 -11.05
CA ASP A 152 -14.37 11.46 -11.69
C ASP A 152 -15.12 12.51 -10.86
N ALA A 153 -14.43 13.61 -10.55
CA ALA A 153 -14.94 14.66 -9.69
C ALA A 153 -14.51 16.08 -10.10
N LEU A 154 -15.19 17.09 -9.56
CA LEU A 154 -14.68 18.47 -9.54
C LEU A 154 -13.36 18.52 -8.78
N GLY A 155 -12.41 19.30 -9.30
CA GLY A 155 -11.04 19.27 -8.84
C GLY A 155 -10.82 19.99 -7.51
N ASP A 156 -9.96 19.40 -6.68
CA ASP A 156 -9.36 20.05 -5.52
C ASP A 156 -7.84 19.86 -5.61
N ILE A 157 -7.09 20.97 -5.69
CA ILE A 157 -5.64 20.98 -5.92
C ILE A 157 -4.83 20.29 -4.80
N ARG A 158 -5.46 20.09 -3.64
CA ARG A 158 -4.82 19.43 -2.49
C ARG A 158 -4.78 17.91 -2.66
N VAL A 159 -5.64 17.34 -3.51
CA VAL A 159 -5.68 15.90 -3.76
C VAL A 159 -4.47 15.47 -4.57
N ARG A 160 -3.80 14.41 -4.12
CA ARG A 160 -2.65 13.83 -4.83
C ARG A 160 -2.53 12.35 -4.52
N ALA A 161 -1.78 11.63 -5.34
CA ALA A 161 -1.42 10.25 -5.01
C ALA A 161 -0.72 10.19 -3.65
N GLY A 162 -1.09 9.19 -2.84
CA GLY A 162 -0.54 8.96 -1.51
C GLY A 162 -1.29 9.63 -0.36
N CYS A 163 -2.29 10.49 -0.60
CA CYS A 163 -3.16 11.00 0.46
C CYS A 163 -4.37 10.10 0.70
N TYR A 164 -4.97 10.21 1.90
CA TYR A 164 -6.29 9.64 2.17
C TYR A 164 -7.40 10.65 1.92
N VAL A 165 -8.48 10.18 1.28
CA VAL A 165 -9.73 10.93 1.10
C VAL A 165 -10.90 10.13 1.64
N SER A 166 -11.88 10.81 2.23
CA SER A 166 -13.09 10.16 2.71
C SER A 166 -14.09 10.02 1.56
N ILE A 167 -14.59 8.81 1.32
CA ILE A 167 -15.62 8.53 0.32
C ILE A 167 -16.92 8.20 1.03
N ASN A 168 -17.97 8.96 0.73
CA ASN A 168 -19.31 8.79 1.28
C ASN A 168 -20.34 8.62 0.15
N MET A 169 -20.60 7.37 -0.21
CA MET A 169 -21.59 6.99 -1.21
C MET A 169 -22.56 6.00 -0.57
N GLU A 170 -23.70 6.50 -0.11
CA GLU A 170 -24.73 5.76 0.61
C GLU A 170 -25.33 4.67 -0.28
N GLU A 171 -25.56 4.96 -1.57
CA GLU A 171 -26.07 3.99 -2.54
C GLU A 171 -25.16 2.74 -2.65
N LEU A 172 -23.86 2.93 -2.47
CA LEU A 172 -22.86 1.85 -2.51
C LEU A 172 -22.50 1.29 -1.13
N GLY A 173 -23.09 1.82 -0.07
CA GLY A 173 -22.73 1.49 1.32
C GLY A 173 -21.27 1.83 1.65
N LEU A 174 -20.69 2.83 1.00
CA LEU A 174 -19.32 3.29 1.24
C LEU A 174 -19.34 4.51 2.15
N ASN A 175 -18.77 4.38 3.35
CA ASN A 175 -18.51 5.51 4.23
C ASN A 175 -17.17 5.28 4.96
N GLN A 176 -16.07 5.52 4.24
CA GLN A 176 -14.73 5.22 4.74
C GLN A 176 -13.64 6.00 4.00
N ARG A 177 -12.42 5.96 4.54
CA ARG A 177 -11.23 6.51 3.88
C ARG A 177 -10.65 5.54 2.86
N PHE A 178 -10.26 6.08 1.71
CA PHE A 178 -9.51 5.38 0.68
C PHE A 178 -8.17 6.07 0.44
N LEU A 179 -7.15 5.29 0.10
CA LEU A 179 -5.88 5.86 -0.37
C LEU A 179 -6.04 6.23 -1.84
N VAL A 180 -5.62 7.44 -2.21
CA VAL A 180 -5.49 7.85 -3.61
C VAL A 180 -4.25 7.19 -4.18
N ASN A 181 -4.42 6.22 -5.06
CA ASN A 181 -3.33 5.55 -5.78
C ASN A 181 -2.82 6.41 -6.94
N GLU A 182 -3.76 6.99 -7.69
CA GLU A 182 -3.48 7.87 -8.81
C GLU A 182 -4.45 9.06 -8.79
N CYS A 183 -3.95 10.24 -9.18
CA CYS A 183 -4.75 11.45 -9.34
C CYS A 183 -4.30 12.16 -10.61
N THR A 184 -5.25 12.44 -11.50
CA THR A 184 -5.02 13.25 -12.70
C THR A 184 -5.91 14.48 -12.64
N HIS A 185 -5.33 15.67 -12.59
CA HIS A 185 -6.06 16.93 -12.70
C HIS A 185 -6.12 17.42 -14.14
N LYS A 186 -7.27 17.97 -14.55
CA LYS A 186 -7.47 18.64 -15.84
C LYS A 186 -7.95 20.07 -15.60
N PHE A 187 -7.36 21.01 -16.33
CA PHE A 187 -7.67 22.43 -16.27
C PHE A 187 -8.02 22.91 -17.68
N ASP A 188 -9.30 23.22 -17.93
CA ASP A 188 -9.77 23.69 -19.22
C ASP A 188 -10.13 25.18 -19.13
N GLY A 189 -9.44 26.01 -19.93
CA GLY A 189 -9.82 27.41 -20.16
C GLY A 189 -9.81 28.36 -18.95
N GLY A 190 -9.32 27.94 -17.79
CA GLY A 190 -9.14 28.76 -16.59
C GLY A 190 -10.34 28.81 -15.63
N VAL A 191 -11.46 28.15 -15.95
CA VAL A 191 -12.67 28.13 -15.09
C VAL A 191 -13.00 26.72 -14.60
N ASP A 192 -12.73 25.69 -15.42
CA ASP A 192 -13.09 24.32 -15.09
C ASP A 192 -11.86 23.52 -14.62
N HIS A 193 -11.90 23.08 -13.36
CA HIS A 193 -10.94 22.15 -12.77
C HIS A 193 -11.66 20.85 -12.44
N THR A 194 -11.20 19.76 -13.04
CA THR A 194 -11.69 18.39 -12.75
C THR A 194 -10.54 17.50 -12.33
N MET A 195 -10.86 16.38 -11.68
CA MET A 195 -9.90 15.35 -11.31
C MET A 195 -10.47 13.95 -11.52
N SER A 196 -9.60 13.05 -11.98
CA SER A 196 -9.85 11.61 -12.05
C SER A 196 -8.98 10.93 -11.00
N LEU A 197 -9.60 10.14 -10.13
CA LEU A 197 -8.94 9.46 -9.01
C LEU A 197 -9.02 7.95 -9.19
N GLU A 198 -7.91 7.25 -8.97
CA GLU A 198 -7.92 5.82 -8.67
C GLU A 198 -7.71 5.63 -7.17
N LEU A 199 -8.67 4.99 -6.52
CA LEU A 199 -8.71 4.79 -5.09
C LEU A 199 -8.53 3.31 -4.75
N ILE A 200 -7.78 3.02 -3.69
CA ILE A 200 -7.59 1.67 -3.19
C ILE A 200 -8.13 1.57 -1.76
N ASP A 201 -8.89 0.49 -1.52
CA ASP A 201 -9.30 0.12 -0.17
C ASP A 201 -8.11 -0.50 0.58
N ILE A 202 -7.67 0.18 1.64
CA ILE A 202 -6.54 -0.24 2.48
C ILE A 202 -7.03 -0.52 3.91
N ARG A 203 -8.13 -1.26 4.06
CA ARG A 203 -8.47 -1.88 5.35
C ARG A 203 -7.37 -2.88 5.77
N ILE A 204 -6.49 -2.47 6.67
CA ILE A 204 -5.51 -3.36 7.32
C ILE A 204 -6.06 -3.70 8.69
N GLY A 205 -6.53 -4.94 8.89
CA GLY A 205 -6.87 -5.46 10.23
C GLY A 205 -8.31 -5.31 10.72
N GLU A 206 -9.24 -4.74 9.94
CA GLU A 206 -10.67 -4.73 10.31
C GLU A 206 -11.49 -5.65 9.41
N ARG A 207 -11.59 -6.92 9.82
CA ARG A 207 -12.73 -7.81 9.57
C ARG A 207 -12.87 -8.84 10.68
#